data_AF-A0A3E0MXJ3-F1
#
_entry.id   AF-A0A3E0MXJ3-F1
#
_cell.length_a   1.000
_cell.length_b   1.000
_cell.length_c   1.000
_cell.angle_alpha   90.00
_cell.angle_beta   90.00
_cell.angle_gamma   90.00
#
_symmetry.space_group_name_H-M   'P 1'
#
loop_
_entity.id
_entity.type
_entity.pdbx_description
1 polymer ?
#
loop_
_entity_poly.entity_id
_entity_poly.type
_entity_poly.pdbx_seq_one_letter_code
_entity_poly.pdbx_strand_id
1 'polypeptide(L)'
;MPRPSHFSIDLDALTHNFKALSRVAGSRRKMAVVKANAYGHGALACAQVLEASVDAFAVAVTEEAIELRDAGIAKPILVLQGPHSPNDLTA
;
A
#
# COMPACT_ATOMS: atom_id res chain seq x y z
N MET A 1 23.26 2.68 -23.65
CA MET A 1 22.35 2.67 -22.48
C MET A 1 22.82 1.59 -21.51
N PRO A 2 23.36 1.93 -20.32
CA PRO A 2 24.10 0.95 -19.52
C PRO A 2 23.23 -0.04 -18.72
N ARG A 3 21.89 0.02 -18.80
CA ARG A 3 20.98 -0.92 -18.10
C ARG A 3 19.73 -1.18 -18.95
N PRO A 4 19.67 -2.24 -19.76
CA PRO A 4 18.53 -2.50 -20.66
C PRO A 4 17.33 -3.14 -19.95
N SER A 5 17.57 -3.82 -18.83
CA SER A 5 16.52 -4.46 -18.03
C SER A 5 15.71 -3.40 -17.29
N HIS A 6 14.40 -3.44 -17.47
CA HIS A 6 13.45 -2.59 -16.78
C HIS A 6 12.23 -3.41 -16.35
N PHE A 7 11.53 -2.90 -15.36
CA PHE A 7 10.30 -3.47 -14.83
C PHE A 7 9.25 -2.38 -14.86
N SER A 8 8.14 -2.62 -15.56
CA SER A 8 7.08 -1.65 -15.77
C SER A 8 5.84 -2.09 -15.00
N ILE A 9 5.29 -1.17 -14.22
CA ILE A 9 4.05 -1.37 -13.46
C ILE A 9 2.95 -0.52 -14.05
N ASP A 10 1.84 -1.17 -14.37
CA ASP A 10 0.62 -0.52 -14.83
C ASP A 10 -0.30 -0.20 -13.63
N LEU A 11 -0.35 1.08 -13.26
CA LEU A 11 -1.18 1.57 -12.16
C LEU A 11 -2.67 1.67 -12.54
N ASP A 12 -2.99 1.75 -13.84
CA ASP A 12 -4.36 1.72 -14.32
C ASP A 12 -4.93 0.30 -14.18
N ALA A 13 -4.11 -0.72 -14.45
CA ALA A 13 -4.47 -2.12 -14.19
C ALA A 13 -4.72 -2.38 -12.69
N LEU A 14 -3.89 -1.82 -11.80
CA LEU A 14 -4.11 -1.88 -10.35
C LEU A 14 -5.46 -1.24 -9.96
N THR A 15 -5.74 -0.05 -10.48
CA THR A 15 -6.98 0.68 -10.23
C THR A 15 -8.20 -0.08 -10.79
N HIS A 16 -8.06 -0.68 -11.98
CA HIS A 16 -9.08 -1.53 -12.59
C HIS A 16 -9.43 -2.72 -11.71
N ASN A 17 -8.41 -3.46 -11.25
CA ASN A 17 -8.58 -4.61 -10.37
C ASN A 17 -9.26 -4.22 -9.06
N PHE A 18 -8.85 -3.09 -8.46
CA PHE A 18 -9.48 -2.57 -7.25
C PHE A 18 -10.96 -2.24 -7.47
N LYS A 19 -11.31 -1.58 -8.59
CA LYS A 19 -12.71 -1.28 -8.95
C LYS A 19 -13.53 -2.56 -9.15
N ALA A 20 -12.97 -3.57 -9.78
CA ALA A 20 -13.63 -4.87 -9.97
C ALA A 20 -13.95 -5.53 -8.62
N LEU A 21 -12.96 -5.61 -7.71
CA LEU A 21 -13.16 -6.15 -6.37
C LEU A 21 -14.11 -5.31 -5.52
N SER A 22 -14.07 -3.98 -5.69
CA SER A 22 -14.98 -3.06 -4.99
C SER A 22 -16.45 -3.29 -5.33
N ARG A 23 -16.76 -3.65 -6.59
CA ARG A 23 -18.12 -4.03 -6.99
C ARG A 23 -18.60 -5.28 -6.26
N VAL A 24 -17.71 -6.26 -6.08
CA VAL A 24 -18.03 -7.50 -5.34
C VAL A 24 -18.17 -7.23 -3.84
N ALA A 25 -17.30 -6.39 -3.27
CA ALA A 25 -17.32 -6.02 -1.86
C ALA A 25 -18.57 -5.22 -1.47
N GLY A 26 -19.13 -4.44 -2.40
CA GLY A 26 -20.27 -3.56 -2.16
C GLY A 26 -19.94 -2.42 -1.20
N SER A 27 -20.79 -2.22 -0.19
CA SER A 27 -20.64 -1.18 0.85
C SER A 27 -19.63 -1.51 1.95
N ARG A 28 -19.01 -2.69 1.91
CA ARG A 28 -17.99 -3.08 2.90
C ARG A 28 -16.74 -2.22 2.76
N ARG A 29 -16.06 -2.00 3.89
CA ARG A 29 -14.77 -1.31 3.89
C ARG A 29 -13.72 -2.14 3.16
N LYS A 30 -12.85 -1.47 2.40
CA LYS A 30 -11.76 -2.06 1.64
C LYS A 30 -10.42 -1.58 2.19
N MET A 31 -9.52 -2.53 2.35
CA MET A 31 -8.15 -2.28 2.80
C MET A 31 -7.19 -2.79 1.73
N ALA A 32 -6.32 -1.94 1.23
CA ALA A 32 -5.27 -2.36 0.31
C ALA A 32 -4.04 -2.79 1.11
N VAL A 33 -3.65 -4.05 0.96
CA VAL A 33 -2.42 -4.58 1.58
C VAL A 33 -1.26 -4.29 0.63
N VAL A 34 -0.31 -3.45 1.06
CA VAL A 34 0.82 -2.97 0.23
C VAL A 34 2.18 -3.31 0.85
N LYS A 35 2.23 -4.37 1.65
CA LYS A 35 3.48 -4.91 2.24
C LYS A 35 4.50 -5.34 1.20
N ALA A 36 5.75 -5.50 1.63
CA ALA A 36 6.88 -5.91 0.81
C ALA A 36 7.03 -5.05 -0.45
N ASN A 37 7.01 -3.73 -0.27
CA ASN A 37 7.04 -2.75 -1.36
C ASN A 37 5.89 -2.94 -2.37
N ALA A 38 4.64 -3.07 -1.88
CA ALA A 38 3.47 -3.50 -2.65
C ALA A 38 3.75 -4.76 -3.49
N TYR A 39 4.20 -5.83 -2.85
CA TYR A 39 4.56 -7.08 -3.52
C TYR A 39 5.59 -6.88 -4.64
N GLY A 40 6.55 -5.97 -4.44
CA GLY A 40 7.59 -5.60 -5.40
C GLY A 40 7.16 -4.61 -6.50
N HIS A 41 5.94 -4.09 -6.48
CA HIS A 41 5.42 -3.17 -7.51
C HIS A 41 5.71 -1.69 -7.21
N GLY A 42 6.18 -1.36 -6.01
CA GLY A 42 6.39 0.03 -5.57
C GLY A 42 5.27 0.52 -4.66
N ALA A 43 5.48 0.44 -3.34
CA ALA A 43 4.47 0.75 -2.34
C ALA A 43 3.91 2.17 -2.48
N LEU A 44 4.77 3.14 -2.73
CA LEU A 44 4.37 4.55 -2.78
C LEU A 44 3.41 4.85 -3.93
N ALA A 45 3.80 4.49 -5.15
CA ALA A 45 2.98 4.72 -6.34
C ALA A 45 1.65 3.96 -6.25
N CYS A 46 1.69 2.71 -5.77
CA CYS A 46 0.50 1.91 -5.54
C CYS A 46 -0.42 2.50 -4.45
N ALA A 47 0.12 3.01 -3.35
CA ALA A 47 -0.66 3.61 -2.28
C ALA A 47 -1.30 4.93 -2.75
N GLN A 48 -0.53 5.81 -3.40
CA GLN A 48 -1.02 7.10 -3.88
C GLN A 48 -2.18 6.95 -4.87
N VAL A 49 -2.08 6.04 -5.85
CA VAL A 49 -3.15 5.84 -6.84
C VAL A 49 -4.43 5.25 -6.20
N LEU A 50 -4.28 4.46 -5.14
CA LEU A 50 -5.41 3.81 -4.46
C LEU A 50 -6.00 4.62 -3.31
N GLU A 51 -5.30 5.64 -2.78
CA GLU A 51 -5.63 6.30 -1.51
C GLU A 51 -7.07 6.83 -1.45
N ALA A 52 -7.52 7.49 -2.53
CA ALA A 52 -8.88 8.03 -2.60
C ALA A 52 -9.95 6.93 -2.61
N SER A 53 -9.61 5.71 -3.01
CA SER A 53 -10.55 4.60 -3.24
C SER A 53 -10.61 3.60 -2.08
N VAL A 54 -9.59 3.56 -1.23
CA VAL A 54 -9.52 2.65 -0.07
C VAL A 54 -9.96 3.32 1.22
N ASP A 55 -10.43 2.52 2.17
CA ASP A 55 -10.75 2.97 3.52
C ASP A 55 -9.53 2.93 4.44
N ALA A 56 -8.57 2.05 4.15
CA ALA A 56 -7.32 1.88 4.88
C ALA A 56 -6.25 1.19 4.01
N PHE A 57 -5.01 1.23 4.49
CA PHE A 57 -3.92 0.39 4.02
C PHE A 57 -3.51 -0.62 5.08
N ALA A 58 -2.80 -1.66 4.65
CA ALA A 58 -2.07 -2.54 5.55
C ALA A 58 -0.66 -2.82 5.02
N VAL A 59 0.28 -2.92 5.95
CA VAL A 59 1.69 -3.23 5.69
C VAL A 59 2.14 -4.36 6.63
N ALA A 60 3.33 -4.92 6.40
CA ALA A 60 3.86 -6.00 7.22
C ALA A 60 4.44 -5.49 8.54
N VAL A 61 5.21 -4.39 8.50
CA VAL A 61 6.04 -3.90 9.60
C VAL A 61 5.93 -2.37 9.75
N THR A 62 6.37 -1.85 10.89
CA THR A 62 6.26 -0.43 11.26
C THR A 62 6.98 0.49 10.28
N GLU A 63 8.16 0.10 9.79
CA GLU A 63 8.98 0.88 8.86
C GLU A 63 8.27 1.13 7.53
N GLU A 64 7.53 0.15 7.02
CA GLU A 64 6.71 0.32 5.81
C GLU A 64 5.56 1.31 6.05
N ALA A 65 5.00 1.35 7.27
CA ALA A 65 3.96 2.32 7.60
C ALA A 65 4.53 3.74 7.66
N ILE A 66 5.74 3.89 8.23
CA ILE A 66 6.46 5.16 8.29
C ILE A 66 6.77 5.66 6.87
N GLU A 67 7.26 4.79 5.97
CA GLU A 67 7.52 5.17 4.57
C GLU A 67 6.28 5.74 3.87
N LEU A 68 5.11 5.12 4.08
CA LEU A 68 3.85 5.66 3.54
C LEU A 68 3.45 6.99 4.19
N ARG A 69 3.69 7.16 5.50
CA ARG A 69 3.40 8.42 6.23
C ARG A 69 4.29 9.56 5.77
N ASP A 70 5.59 9.32 5.62
CA ASP A 70 6.56 10.32 5.15
C ASP A 70 6.23 10.81 3.73
N ALA A 71 5.60 9.96 2.93
CA ALA A 71 5.09 10.31 1.61
C ALA A 71 3.69 10.94 1.59
N GLY A 72 3.13 11.23 2.76
CA GLY A 72 1.87 11.96 2.92
C GLY A 72 0.60 11.11 2.83
N ILE A 73 0.68 9.78 2.82
CA ILE A 73 -0.52 8.94 2.90
C ILE A 73 -1.18 9.18 4.25
N ALA A 74 -2.44 9.64 4.23
CA ALA A 74 -3.18 10.05 5.41
C ALA A 74 -4.19 8.99 5.88
N LYS A 75 -4.53 8.02 5.02
CA LYS A 75 -5.47 6.94 5.37
C LYS A 75 -4.97 6.10 6.56
N PRO A 76 -5.85 5.49 7.37
CA PRO A 76 -5.45 4.54 8.40
C PRO A 76 -4.53 3.45 7.83
N ILE A 77 -3.44 3.13 8.53
CA ILE A 77 -2.51 2.05 8.15
C ILE A 77 -2.50 1.01 9.27
N LEU A 78 -2.79 -0.24 8.94
CA LEU A 78 -2.65 -1.37 9.85
C LEU A 78 -1.28 -2.03 9.66
N VAL A 79 -0.49 -2.12 10.73
CA VAL A 79 0.72 -2.96 10.77
C VAL A 79 0.31 -4.38 11.16
N LEU A 80 0.38 -5.32 10.22
CA LEU A 80 -0.22 -6.65 10.37
C LEU A 80 0.48 -7.52 11.42
N GLN A 81 1.80 -7.38 11.59
CA GLN A 81 2.55 -8.17 12.56
C GLN A 81 2.58 -7.54 13.96
N GLY A 82 2.01 -6.34 14.12
CA GLY A 82 2.20 -5.53 15.31
C GLY A 82 3.66 -5.05 15.45
N PRO A 83 3.98 -4.42 16.60
CA PRO A 83 5.34 -3.98 16.88
C PRO A 83 6.28 -5.17 17.09
N HIS A 84 7.46 -5.12 16.48
CA HIS A 84 8.51 -6.12 16.70
C HIS A 84 9.46 -5.74 17.85
N SER A 85 9.47 -4.46 18.22
CA SER A 85 10.24 -3.92 19.32
C SER A 85 9.46 -2.84 20.09
N PRO A 86 9.85 -2.49 21.33
CA PRO A 86 9.25 -1.36 22.03
C PRO A 86 9.40 -0.02 21.30
N ASN A 87 10.45 0.16 20.50
CA ASN A 87 10.70 1.42 19.77
C ASN A 87 9.62 1.70 18.72
N ASP A 88 9.02 0.65 18.15
CA ASP A 88 7.93 0.73 17.17
C ASP A 88 6.68 1.43 17.76
N LEU A 89 6.52 1.45 19.09
CA LEU A 89 5.41 2.12 19.78
C LEU A 89 5.64 3.63 19.97
N THR A 90 6.85 4.10 19.68
CA THR A 90 7.30 5.48 19.92
C THR A 90 7.71 6.21 18.64
N ALA A 91 7.68 5.51 17.50
CA ALA A 91 7.99 6.05 16.18
C ALA A 91 6.90 7.00 15.66
#